data_AF-A0A2U1TD32-F1
#
_entry.id   AF-A0A2U1TD32-F1
#
_cell.length_a   1.000
_cell.length_b   1.000
_cell.length_c   1.000
_cell.angle_alpha   90.00
_cell.angle_beta   90.00
_cell.angle_gamma   90.00
#
_symmetry.space_group_name_H-M   'P 1'
#
loop_
_entity.id
_entity.type
_entity.pdbx_description
1 polymer ?
#
loop_
_entity_poly.entity_id
_entity_poly.type
_entity_poly.pdbx_seq_one_letter_code
_entity_poly.pdbx_strand_id
1 'polypeptide(L)'
;MTSATRTPVQRAGARLKAWVSDPRFLLAVKTSIAVAIAWLIAPLVPGVAEEYPYYAPLGALISMYPTLMSSLRTSIETLASLAIGILLAAIVLIVAAPNVVTISLVIGAGVLIAGSKWLTTGGDYVPVAALFVLIVGGPNADSYSIGYIVQMSVGVAVGLLVNFLILPPLNFNGAVVKLAQFRSLLAKHLEEVGDALVENWPPEHEGWASRSNTLAETATAVRVAVGKADESRRGNPRARRHKRNLDDDYRDLADLERITFHVRDLTEVLAAAIWDAPFHSEVPERLREPLSEALHAVADPLKKRNSDRDVADAVEAARGAVDALTARIDQQTDSAPSALTPVAAVAMDLNRILAVMVQDGERA
;
A
#
# COMPACT_ATOMS: atom_id res chain seq x y z
N MET A 1 -13.44 -25.60 29.24
CA MET A 1 -12.36 -26.02 28.31
C MET A 1 -11.10 -25.25 28.70
N THR A 2 -10.07 -25.97 29.12
CA THR A 2 -8.85 -25.47 29.77
C THR A 2 -7.93 -24.78 28.76
N SER A 3 -7.67 -23.49 28.97
CA SER A 3 -6.68 -22.73 28.22
C SER A 3 -5.28 -23.18 28.63
N ALA A 4 -4.65 -23.99 27.79
CA ALA A 4 -3.27 -24.42 27.98
C ALA A 4 -2.33 -23.20 27.94
N THR A 5 -1.80 -22.82 29.10
CA THR A 5 -0.82 -21.74 29.26
C THR A 5 0.53 -22.18 28.70
N ARG A 6 0.87 -21.69 27.49
CA ARG A 6 2.17 -21.96 26.84
C ARG A 6 3.35 -21.53 27.73
N THR A 7 4.34 -22.39 27.87
CA THR A 7 5.54 -22.20 28.71
C THR A 7 6.44 -21.07 28.19
N PRO A 8 7.26 -20.42 29.05
CA PRO A 8 8.12 -19.29 28.64
C PRO A 8 9.12 -19.63 27.53
N VAL A 9 9.60 -20.88 27.48
CA VAL A 9 10.48 -21.38 26.40
C VAL A 9 9.74 -21.45 25.06
N GLN A 10 8.47 -21.87 25.05
CA GLN A 10 7.64 -21.87 23.84
C GLN A 10 7.31 -20.44 23.37
N ARG A 11 7.16 -19.49 24.30
CA ARG A 11 6.97 -18.06 23.98
C ARG A 11 8.24 -17.43 23.40
N ALA A 12 9.42 -17.79 23.93
CA ALA A 12 10.71 -17.35 23.39
C ALA A 12 10.96 -17.92 21.98
N GLY A 13 10.70 -19.21 21.77
CA GLY A 13 10.80 -19.86 20.46
C GLY A 13 9.82 -19.29 19.43
N ALA A 14 8.58 -18.98 19.83
CA ALA A 14 7.60 -18.34 18.95
C ALA A 14 7.99 -16.89 18.59
N ARG A 15 8.56 -16.14 19.54
CA ARG A 15 9.07 -14.77 19.30
C ARG A 15 10.30 -14.75 18.39
N LEU A 16 11.24 -15.69 18.56
CA LEU A 16 12.38 -15.87 17.68
C LEU A 16 11.94 -16.28 16.26
N LYS A 17 11.00 -17.22 16.16
CA LYS A 17 10.43 -17.63 14.87
C LYS A 17 9.71 -16.47 14.16
N ALA A 18 8.98 -15.64 14.92
CA ALA A 18 8.32 -14.44 14.41
C ALA A 18 9.33 -13.38 13.90
N TRP A 19 10.46 -13.20 14.62
CA TRP A 19 11.55 -12.30 14.22
C TRP A 19 12.28 -12.77 12.96
N VAL A 20 12.61 -14.06 12.89
CA VAL A 20 13.26 -14.65 11.71
C VAL A 20 12.34 -14.64 10.49
N SER A 21 11.03 -14.67 10.70
CA SER A 21 10.03 -14.51 9.63
C SER A 21 9.74 -13.06 9.24
N ASP A 22 10.32 -12.06 9.92
CA ASP A 22 10.14 -10.65 9.55
C ASP A 22 10.90 -10.36 8.24
N PRO A 23 10.22 -9.87 7.18
CA PRO A 23 10.88 -9.45 5.94
C PRO A 23 12.04 -8.48 6.15
N ARG A 24 12.03 -7.67 7.22
CA ARG A 24 13.11 -6.75 7.57
C ARG A 24 14.38 -7.46 8.01
N PHE A 25 14.26 -8.61 8.68
CA PHE A 25 15.41 -9.40 9.09
C PHE A 25 16.13 -10.00 7.88
N LEU A 26 15.37 -10.60 6.95
CA LEU A 26 15.93 -11.10 5.70
C LEU A 26 16.61 -9.98 4.91
N LEU A 27 15.98 -8.80 4.84
CA LEU A 27 16.56 -7.61 4.21
C LEU A 27 17.89 -7.23 4.85
N ALA A 28 17.96 -7.12 6.18
CA ALA A 28 19.19 -6.78 6.89
C ALA A 28 20.31 -7.78 6.60
N VAL A 29 20.01 -9.09 6.66
CA VAL A 29 21.02 -10.15 6.40
C VAL A 29 21.55 -10.08 4.97
N LYS A 30 20.68 -9.96 3.95
CA LYS A 30 21.15 -9.86 2.55
C LYS A 30 21.94 -8.57 2.31
N THR A 31 21.54 -7.45 2.94
CA THR A 31 22.29 -6.19 2.88
C THR A 31 23.69 -6.38 3.44
N SER A 32 23.83 -6.98 4.63
CA SER A 32 25.14 -7.23 5.24
C SER A 32 26.02 -8.12 4.37
N ILE A 33 25.46 -9.17 3.77
CA ILE A 33 26.19 -10.03 2.83
C ILE A 33 26.64 -9.25 1.60
N ALA A 34 25.76 -8.44 1.00
CA ALA A 34 26.10 -7.63 -0.18
C ALA A 34 27.21 -6.62 0.12
N VAL A 35 27.13 -5.92 1.24
CA VAL A 35 28.15 -4.96 1.68
C VAL A 35 29.48 -5.65 1.92
N ALA A 36 29.49 -6.83 2.57
CA ALA A 36 30.72 -7.60 2.80
C ALA A 36 31.36 -8.07 1.49
N ILE A 37 30.56 -8.58 0.54
CA ILE A 37 31.07 -9.00 -0.78
C ILE A 37 31.61 -7.79 -1.55
N ALA A 38 30.89 -6.67 -1.54
CA ALA A 38 31.32 -5.45 -2.23
C ALA A 38 32.63 -4.92 -1.64
N TRP A 39 32.81 -4.95 -0.32
CA TRP A 39 34.06 -4.59 0.34
C TRP A 39 35.24 -5.45 -0.11
N LEU A 40 35.04 -6.76 -0.28
CA LEU A 40 36.10 -7.68 -0.72
C LEU A 40 36.45 -7.49 -2.20
N ILE A 41 35.49 -7.10 -3.04
CA ILE A 41 35.70 -6.89 -4.47
C ILE A 41 36.32 -5.52 -4.74
N ALA A 42 36.03 -4.51 -3.92
CA ALA A 42 36.42 -3.12 -4.17
C ALA A 42 37.93 -2.91 -4.46
N PRO A 43 38.87 -3.54 -3.72
CA PRO A 43 40.31 -3.40 -3.99
C PRO A 43 40.78 -4.15 -5.24
N LEU A 44 39.96 -5.06 -5.79
CA LEU A 44 40.30 -5.82 -7.01
C LEU A 44 39.96 -5.03 -8.29
N VAL A 45 39.34 -3.86 -8.16
CA VAL A 45 38.96 -3.00 -9.29
C VAL A 45 40.21 -2.24 -9.75
N PRO A 46 40.70 -2.44 -10.98
CA PRO A 46 41.94 -1.83 -11.44
C PRO A 46 41.77 -0.32 -11.70
N GLY A 47 42.88 0.42 -11.57
CA GLY A 47 42.98 1.84 -11.88
C GLY A 47 42.74 2.75 -10.66
N VAL A 48 42.43 4.03 -10.92
CA VAL A 48 42.22 5.05 -9.86
C VAL A 48 41.08 4.72 -8.89
N ALA A 49 40.20 3.78 -9.27
CA ALA A 49 39.12 3.31 -8.43
C ALA A 49 39.60 2.54 -7.20
N GLU A 50 40.76 1.88 -7.26
CA GLU A 50 41.33 1.11 -6.15
C GLU A 50 41.59 2.00 -4.91
N GLU A 51 41.89 3.28 -5.11
CA GLU A 51 42.15 4.26 -4.05
C GLU A 51 40.90 4.62 -3.24
N TYR A 52 39.70 4.29 -3.75
CA TYR A 52 38.42 4.66 -3.13
C TYR A 52 37.49 3.46 -2.86
N PRO A 53 37.97 2.38 -2.20
CA PRO A 53 37.26 1.11 -2.11
C PRO A 53 35.98 1.17 -1.25
N TYR A 54 35.84 2.20 -0.41
CA TYR A 54 34.71 2.37 0.50
C TYR A 54 33.38 2.72 -0.20
N TYR A 55 33.42 3.15 -1.48
CA TYR A 55 32.21 3.46 -2.24
C TYR A 55 31.47 2.24 -2.78
N ALA A 56 32.14 1.11 -3.03
CA ALA A 56 31.45 -0.13 -3.42
C ALA A 56 30.52 -0.68 -2.33
N PRO A 57 30.94 -0.80 -1.06
CA PRO A 57 30.05 -1.11 0.06
C PRO A 57 28.85 -0.16 0.15
N LEU A 58 29.06 1.14 -0.07
CA LEU A 58 28.01 2.16 -0.06
C LEU A 58 27.03 1.97 -1.23
N GLY A 59 27.52 1.70 -2.45
CA GLY A 59 26.68 1.37 -3.60
C GLY A 59 25.85 0.10 -3.39
N ALA A 60 26.44 -0.93 -2.78
CA ALA A 60 25.74 -2.17 -2.45
C ALA A 60 24.61 -1.93 -1.43
N LEU A 61 24.89 -1.14 -0.38
CA LEU A 61 23.91 -0.76 0.62
C LEU A 61 22.72 -0.01 0.00
N ILE A 62 22.99 1.01 -0.83
CA ILE A 62 21.95 1.85 -1.42
C ILE A 62 21.13 1.08 -2.45
N SER A 63 21.71 0.10 -3.14
CA SER A 63 20.96 -0.74 -4.07
C SER A 63 19.96 -1.70 -3.42
N MET A 64 19.99 -1.85 -2.09
CA MET A 64 19.28 -2.94 -1.41
C MET A 64 17.88 -2.54 -0.93
N TYR A 65 16.87 -2.80 -1.78
CA TYR A 65 15.46 -2.59 -1.47
C TYR A 65 14.69 -3.92 -1.26
N PRO A 66 13.45 -3.87 -0.72
CA PRO A 66 12.63 -5.06 -0.53
C PRO A 66 12.29 -5.82 -1.83
N THR A 67 12.11 -5.10 -2.94
CA THR A 67 11.78 -5.67 -4.26
C THR A 67 12.95 -5.50 -5.23
N LEU A 68 13.05 -6.42 -6.21
CA LEU A 68 14.09 -6.36 -7.25
C LEU A 68 13.90 -5.14 -8.16
N MET A 69 12.65 -4.83 -8.53
CA MET A 69 12.35 -3.69 -9.39
C MET A 69 12.66 -2.36 -8.71
N SER A 70 12.29 -2.19 -7.43
CA SER A 70 12.69 -1.00 -6.64
C SER A 70 14.21 -0.90 -6.56
N SER A 71 14.90 -2.01 -6.27
CA SER A 71 16.36 -2.03 -6.18
C SER A 71 17.01 -1.59 -7.50
N LEU A 72 16.54 -2.13 -8.63
CA LEU A 72 17.06 -1.79 -9.95
C LEU A 72 16.78 -0.34 -10.33
N ARG A 73 15.53 0.11 -10.19
CA ARG A 73 15.12 1.48 -10.51
C ARG A 73 15.89 2.48 -9.67
N THR A 74 15.93 2.30 -8.36
CA THR A 74 16.64 3.20 -7.46
C THR A 74 18.14 3.19 -7.74
N SER A 75 18.73 2.02 -8.03
CA SER A 75 20.15 1.95 -8.40
C SER A 75 20.48 2.75 -9.66
N ILE A 76 19.64 2.66 -10.70
CA ILE A 76 19.82 3.43 -11.94
C ILE A 76 19.65 4.92 -11.66
N GLU A 77 18.61 5.31 -10.92
CA GLU A 77 18.39 6.71 -10.53
C GLU A 77 19.57 7.25 -9.72
N THR A 78 20.10 6.50 -8.74
CA THR A 78 21.26 6.90 -7.94
C THR A 78 22.52 7.05 -8.78
N LEU A 79 22.82 6.13 -9.71
CA LEU A 79 23.98 6.25 -10.60
C LEU A 79 23.84 7.42 -11.58
N ALA A 80 22.63 7.67 -12.09
CA ALA A 80 22.35 8.84 -12.93
C ALA A 80 22.52 10.14 -12.13
N SER A 81 21.98 10.20 -10.91
CA SER A 81 22.14 11.34 -10.00
C SER A 81 23.60 11.61 -9.68
N LEU A 82 24.37 10.55 -9.43
CA LEU A 82 25.81 10.63 -9.19
C LEU A 82 26.54 11.26 -10.39
N ALA A 83 26.26 10.78 -11.60
CA ALA A 83 26.83 11.32 -12.83
C ALA A 83 26.46 12.80 -13.04
N ILE A 84 25.20 13.18 -12.79
CA ILE A 84 24.75 14.57 -12.87
C ILE A 84 25.47 15.44 -11.84
N GLY A 85 25.59 14.99 -10.59
CA GLY A 85 26.28 15.73 -9.53
C GLY A 85 27.78 15.90 -9.83
N ILE A 86 28.43 14.86 -10.33
CA ILE A 86 29.82 14.92 -10.81
C ILE A 86 29.95 15.95 -11.94
N LEU A 87 29.04 15.95 -12.91
CA LEU A 87 29.05 16.90 -14.02
C LEU A 87 28.87 18.35 -13.54
N LEU A 88 27.94 18.60 -12.61
CA LEU A 88 27.75 19.93 -12.01
C LEU A 88 29.01 20.42 -11.30
N ALA A 89 29.65 19.55 -10.52
CA ALA A 89 30.89 19.88 -9.83
C ALA A 89 32.02 20.19 -10.84
N ALA A 90 32.17 19.37 -11.88
CA ALA A 90 33.16 19.57 -12.93
C ALA A 90 32.97 20.91 -13.65
N ILE A 91 31.73 21.28 -14.01
CA ILE A 91 31.42 22.58 -14.64
C ILE A 91 31.87 23.73 -13.74
N VAL A 92 31.62 23.65 -12.44
CA VAL A 92 32.02 24.71 -11.51
C VAL A 92 33.53 24.79 -11.33
N LEU A 93 34.23 23.66 -11.24
CA LEU A 93 35.69 23.64 -11.13
C LEU A 93 36.40 24.23 -12.36
N ILE A 94 35.76 24.20 -13.54
CA ILE A 94 36.27 24.87 -14.75
C ILE A 94 36.12 26.40 -14.67
N VAL A 95 35.07 26.90 -14.01
CA VAL A 95 34.69 28.32 -14.05
C VAL A 95 35.16 29.09 -12.81
N ALA A 96 35.20 28.45 -11.64
CA ALA A 96 35.48 29.11 -10.36
C ALA A 96 36.09 28.17 -9.31
N ALA A 97 36.89 28.73 -8.40
CA ALA A 97 37.39 28.00 -7.25
C ALA A 97 36.26 27.64 -6.27
N PRO A 98 36.34 26.49 -5.56
CA PRO A 98 35.40 26.12 -4.51
C PRO A 98 35.42 27.15 -3.37
N ASN A 99 34.28 27.79 -3.13
CA ASN A 99 34.05 28.72 -2.04
C ASN A 99 32.58 28.62 -1.60
N VAL A 100 32.21 29.34 -0.53
CA VAL A 100 30.86 29.28 0.04
C VAL A 100 29.77 29.58 -1.00
N VAL A 101 30.01 30.53 -1.91
CA VAL A 101 29.03 30.93 -2.93
C VAL A 101 28.90 29.85 -4.00
N THR A 102 30.01 29.37 -4.56
CA THR A 102 30.00 28.35 -5.63
C THR A 102 29.43 27.03 -5.14
N ILE A 103 29.79 26.61 -3.92
CA ILE A 103 29.23 25.41 -3.28
C ILE A 103 27.72 25.57 -3.05
N SER A 104 27.28 26.71 -2.49
CA SER A 104 25.85 26.96 -2.26
C SER A 104 25.04 26.94 -3.55
N LEU A 105 25.57 27.53 -4.62
CA LEU A 105 24.94 27.55 -5.94
C LEU A 105 24.80 26.13 -6.52
N VAL A 106 25.87 25.32 -6.44
CA VAL A 106 25.87 23.94 -6.95
C VAL A 106 24.91 23.05 -6.18
N ILE A 107 24.89 23.15 -4.86
CA ILE A 107 23.93 22.41 -4.03
C ILE A 107 22.51 22.85 -4.37
N GLY A 108 22.26 24.15 -4.47
CA GLY A 108 20.95 24.69 -4.86
C GLY A 108 20.48 24.16 -6.21
N ALA A 109 21.36 24.21 -7.23
CA ALA A 109 21.09 23.64 -8.55
C ALA A 109 20.85 22.13 -8.48
N GLY A 110 21.66 21.40 -7.70
CA GLY A 110 21.52 19.96 -7.49
C GLY A 110 20.18 19.59 -6.86
N VAL A 111 19.72 20.34 -5.86
CA VAL A 111 18.40 20.14 -5.22
C VAL A 111 17.26 20.45 -6.20
N LEU A 112 17.37 21.50 -7.02
CA LEU A 112 16.38 21.80 -8.05
C LEU A 112 16.28 20.68 -9.10
N ILE A 113 17.42 20.10 -9.50
CA ILE A 113 17.45 18.97 -10.44
C ILE A 113 16.90 17.70 -9.78
N ALA A 114 17.26 17.45 -8.52
CA ALA A 114 16.74 16.32 -7.74
C ALA A 114 15.20 16.36 -7.60
N GLY A 115 14.60 17.56 -7.53
CA GLY A 115 13.15 17.74 -7.49
C GLY A 115 12.41 17.50 -8.82
N SER A 116 13.13 17.15 -9.90
CA SER A 116 12.51 16.84 -11.19
C SER A 116 11.73 15.53 -11.16
N LYS A 117 10.65 15.43 -11.96
CA LYS A 117 9.80 14.23 -12.07
C LYS A 117 10.55 12.97 -12.52
N TRP A 118 11.77 13.11 -13.04
CA TRP A 118 12.58 11.99 -13.54
C TRP A 118 13.42 11.31 -12.44
N LEU A 119 13.64 11.97 -11.30
CA LEU A 119 14.48 11.48 -10.21
C LEU A 119 13.66 11.36 -8.93
N THR A 120 12.99 10.22 -8.76
CA THR A 120 12.03 10.04 -7.66
C THR A 120 12.69 9.65 -6.33
N THR A 121 13.53 8.61 -6.32
CA THR A 121 14.13 8.04 -5.11
C THR A 121 15.63 8.24 -5.08
N GLY A 122 16.28 8.19 -6.25
CA GLY A 122 17.73 8.42 -6.35
C GLY A 122 18.15 9.88 -6.44
N GLY A 123 17.20 10.83 -6.56
CA GLY A 123 17.47 12.25 -6.82
C GLY A 123 18.35 12.94 -5.78
N ASP A 124 18.19 12.58 -4.51
CA ASP A 124 18.93 13.19 -3.39
C ASP A 124 20.46 13.03 -3.50
N TYR A 125 20.94 12.09 -4.32
CA TYR A 125 22.36 11.90 -4.56
C TYR A 125 22.99 12.94 -5.50
N VAL A 126 22.21 13.73 -6.24
CA VAL A 126 22.74 14.81 -7.10
C VAL A 126 23.53 15.84 -6.26
N PRO A 127 22.93 16.53 -5.27
CA PRO A 127 23.66 17.51 -4.46
C PRO A 127 24.76 16.85 -3.62
N VAL A 128 24.55 15.62 -3.11
CA VAL A 128 25.55 14.89 -2.33
C VAL A 128 26.79 14.58 -3.16
N ALA A 129 26.61 14.08 -4.38
CA ALA A 129 27.70 13.79 -5.30
C ALA A 129 28.48 15.05 -5.67
N ALA A 130 27.77 16.13 -6.01
CA ALA A 130 28.41 17.39 -6.35
C ALA A 130 29.24 17.95 -5.19
N LEU A 131 28.68 17.89 -3.97
CA LEU A 131 29.37 18.32 -2.75
C LEU A 131 30.65 17.51 -2.50
N PHE A 132 30.56 16.19 -2.63
CA PHE A 132 31.69 15.28 -2.43
C PHE A 132 32.81 15.51 -3.44
N VAL A 133 32.49 15.71 -4.71
CA VAL A 133 33.50 16.04 -5.73
C VAL A 133 34.18 17.38 -5.43
N LEU A 134 33.41 18.40 -5.06
CA LEU A 134 33.96 19.74 -4.77
C LEU A 134 34.82 19.78 -3.50
N ILE A 135 34.43 19.06 -2.44
CA ILE A 135 35.13 19.11 -1.14
C ILE A 135 36.24 18.05 -1.05
N VAL A 136 35.94 16.81 -1.40
CA VAL A 136 36.85 15.67 -1.22
C VAL A 136 37.75 15.49 -2.44
N GLY A 137 37.19 15.64 -3.64
CA GLY A 137 37.95 15.54 -4.88
C GLY A 137 38.95 16.69 -5.06
N GLY A 138 38.51 17.92 -4.80
CA GLY A 138 39.38 19.11 -4.78
C GLY A 138 40.28 19.20 -6.03
N PRO A 139 41.62 19.30 -5.89
CA PRO A 139 42.55 19.33 -7.04
C PRO A 139 42.59 18.04 -7.87
N ASN A 140 42.20 16.90 -7.29
CA ASN A 140 42.19 15.58 -7.94
C ASN A 140 40.75 15.15 -8.29
N ALA A 141 39.86 16.11 -8.55
CA ALA A 141 38.45 15.86 -8.80
C ALA A 141 38.20 14.84 -9.92
N ASP A 142 39.07 14.79 -10.93
CA ASP A 142 38.96 13.85 -12.05
C ASP A 142 39.13 12.39 -11.58
N SER A 143 40.27 12.08 -10.94
CA SER A 143 40.57 10.74 -10.39
C SER A 143 39.54 10.32 -9.35
N TYR A 144 39.15 11.26 -8.47
CA TYR A 144 38.13 11.04 -7.46
C TYR A 144 36.76 10.72 -8.07
N SER A 145 36.32 11.49 -9.06
CA SER A 145 35.01 11.29 -9.70
C SER A 145 34.92 9.95 -10.41
N ILE A 146 36.00 9.55 -11.11
CA ILE A 146 36.10 8.24 -11.75
C ILE A 146 36.04 7.12 -10.71
N GLY A 147 36.85 7.23 -9.64
CA GLY A 147 36.85 6.24 -8.57
C GLY A 147 35.49 6.11 -7.90
N TYR A 148 34.83 7.24 -7.62
CA TYR A 148 33.52 7.29 -7.00
C TYR A 148 32.46 6.59 -7.87
N ILE A 149 32.30 6.96 -9.14
CA ILE A 149 31.27 6.37 -10.01
C ILE A 149 31.52 4.89 -10.31
N VAL A 150 32.78 4.49 -10.52
CA VAL A 150 33.15 3.10 -10.80
C VAL A 150 32.88 2.22 -9.59
N GLN A 151 33.38 2.60 -8.40
CA GLN A 151 33.19 1.82 -7.18
C GLN A 151 31.70 1.74 -6.80
N MET A 152 30.96 2.85 -6.91
CA MET A 152 29.50 2.84 -6.73
C MET A 152 28.81 1.85 -7.66
N SER A 153 29.19 1.83 -8.94
CA SER A 153 28.63 0.93 -9.94
C SER A 153 28.93 -0.53 -9.63
N VAL A 154 30.15 -0.85 -9.18
CA VAL A 154 30.53 -2.20 -8.72
C VAL A 154 29.69 -2.61 -7.51
N GLY A 155 29.56 -1.72 -6.53
CA GLY A 155 28.72 -1.92 -5.36
C GLY A 155 27.27 -2.24 -5.71
N VAL A 156 26.68 -1.40 -6.56
CA VAL A 156 25.32 -1.59 -7.09
C VAL A 156 25.19 -2.94 -7.80
N ALA A 157 26.15 -3.32 -8.65
CA ALA A 157 26.11 -4.60 -9.36
C ALA A 157 26.13 -5.78 -8.38
N VAL A 158 26.98 -5.74 -7.35
CA VAL A 158 27.05 -6.75 -6.30
C VAL A 158 25.74 -6.80 -5.50
N GLY A 159 25.21 -5.66 -5.08
CA GLY A 159 23.97 -5.60 -4.30
C GLY A 159 22.76 -6.11 -5.08
N LEU A 160 22.64 -5.75 -6.36
CA LEU A 160 21.61 -6.30 -7.26
C LEU A 160 21.78 -7.81 -7.46
N LEU A 161 23.01 -8.30 -7.62
CA LEU A 161 23.29 -9.73 -7.77
C LEU A 161 22.91 -10.51 -6.51
N VAL A 162 23.29 -10.01 -5.33
CA VAL A 162 22.93 -10.64 -4.05
C VAL A 162 21.42 -10.61 -3.84
N ASN A 163 20.76 -9.49 -4.15
CA ASN A 163 19.31 -9.38 -4.05
C ASN A 163 18.59 -10.35 -5.02
N PHE A 164 19.16 -10.54 -6.20
CA PHE A 164 18.68 -11.49 -7.19
C PHE A 164 18.88 -12.95 -6.77
N LEU A 165 20.01 -13.29 -6.14
CA LEU A 165 20.31 -14.64 -5.68
C LEU A 165 19.51 -15.00 -4.41
N ILE A 166 19.43 -14.08 -3.45
CA ILE A 166 18.64 -14.21 -2.22
C ILE A 166 17.23 -13.70 -2.50
N LEU A 167 16.50 -14.47 -3.31
CA LEU A 167 15.21 -14.06 -3.88
C LEU A 167 14.21 -13.62 -2.80
N PRO A 168 13.63 -12.40 -2.91
CA PRO A 168 12.65 -11.93 -1.96
C PRO A 168 11.40 -12.83 -1.96
N PRO A 169 10.77 -13.04 -0.79
CA PRO A 169 9.52 -13.79 -0.71
C PRO A 169 8.43 -13.07 -1.52
N LEU A 170 7.60 -13.85 -2.20
CA LEU A 170 6.46 -13.32 -2.93
C LEU A 170 5.38 -12.89 -1.94
N ASN A 171 5.04 -11.60 -1.91
CA ASN A 171 4.05 -11.04 -0.98
C ASN A 171 2.58 -11.33 -1.37
N PHE A 172 2.33 -12.29 -2.26
CA PHE A 172 0.98 -12.60 -2.76
C PHE A 172 -0.01 -12.95 -1.64
N ASN A 173 0.42 -13.74 -0.67
CA ASN A 173 -0.43 -14.09 0.48
C ASN A 173 -0.79 -12.87 1.33
N GLY A 174 0.08 -11.86 1.38
CA GLY A 174 -0.17 -10.61 2.11
C GLY A 174 -1.31 -9.81 1.49
N ALA A 175 -1.30 -9.62 0.17
CA ALA A 175 -2.36 -8.89 -0.53
C ALA A 175 -3.71 -9.61 -0.44
N VAL A 176 -3.74 -10.93 -0.66
CA VAL A 176 -4.97 -11.74 -0.55
C VAL A 176 -5.56 -11.68 0.86
N VAL A 177 -4.72 -11.82 1.89
CA VAL A 177 -5.17 -11.71 3.29
C VAL A 177 -5.68 -10.30 3.58
N LYS A 178 -5.05 -9.25 3.05
CA LYS A 178 -5.49 -7.86 3.24
C LYS A 178 -6.80 -7.55 2.54
N LEU A 179 -7.01 -8.04 1.32
CA LEU A 179 -8.28 -7.94 0.60
C LEU A 179 -9.40 -8.68 1.34
N ALA A 180 -9.12 -9.90 1.83
CA ALA A 180 -10.09 -10.65 2.63
C ALA A 180 -10.43 -9.96 3.95
N GLN A 181 -9.42 -9.43 4.65
CA GLN A 181 -9.64 -8.62 5.86
C GLN A 181 -10.51 -7.40 5.58
N PHE A 182 -10.29 -6.72 4.44
CA PHE A 182 -11.06 -5.54 4.08
C PHE A 182 -12.52 -5.87 3.75
N ARG A 183 -12.77 -6.95 3.00
CA ARG A 183 -14.12 -7.50 2.78
C ARG A 183 -14.85 -7.79 4.09
N SER A 184 -14.20 -8.48 5.02
CA SER A 184 -14.78 -8.78 6.34
C SER A 184 -15.05 -7.52 7.16
N LEU A 185 -14.22 -6.48 7.05
CA LEU A 185 -14.44 -5.20 7.73
C LEU A 185 -15.67 -4.47 7.15
N LEU A 186 -15.85 -4.46 5.84
CA LEU A 186 -17.04 -3.88 5.19
C LEU A 186 -18.32 -4.64 5.60
N ALA A 187 -18.28 -5.97 5.59
CA ALA A 187 -19.40 -6.81 6.02
C ALA A 187 -19.79 -6.51 7.47
N LYS A 188 -18.80 -6.50 8.36
CA LYS A 188 -19.01 -6.24 9.78
C LYS A 188 -19.58 -4.84 10.02
N HIS A 189 -19.15 -3.84 9.26
CA HIS A 189 -19.68 -2.47 9.37
C HIS A 189 -21.16 -2.42 8.97
N LEU A 190 -21.57 -3.12 7.91
CA LEU A 190 -22.98 -3.23 7.51
C LEU A 190 -23.84 -3.92 8.59
N GLU A 191 -23.35 -5.01 9.19
CA GLU A 191 -24.01 -5.71 10.31
C GLU A 191 -24.17 -4.78 11.51
N GLU A 192 -23.11 -4.07 11.92
CA GLU A 192 -23.15 -3.14 13.06
C GLU A 192 -24.13 -1.98 12.85
N VAL A 193 -24.26 -1.48 11.61
CA VAL A 193 -25.29 -0.47 11.26
C VAL A 193 -26.69 -1.10 11.30
N GLY A 194 -26.85 -2.33 10.83
CA GLY A 194 -28.11 -3.08 10.89
C GLY A 194 -28.58 -3.36 12.32
N ASP A 195 -27.67 -3.79 13.19
CA ASP A 195 -27.94 -4.07 14.61
C ASP A 195 -28.42 -2.80 15.33
N ALA A 196 -27.75 -1.67 15.08
CA ALA A 196 -28.10 -0.38 15.68
C ALA A 196 -29.52 0.12 15.34
N LEU A 197 -30.15 -0.39 14.27
CA LEU A 197 -31.52 -0.03 13.90
C LEU A 197 -32.59 -0.73 14.75
N VAL A 198 -32.26 -1.85 15.38
CA VAL A 198 -33.20 -2.72 16.12
C VAL A 198 -32.94 -2.69 17.63
N GLU A 199 -31.82 -2.10 18.07
CA GLU A 199 -31.51 -1.82 19.47
C GLU A 199 -32.39 -0.70 20.09
N ASN A 200 -32.14 -0.34 21.36
CA ASN A 200 -32.82 0.76 22.05
C ASN A 200 -32.69 2.07 21.25
N TRP A 201 -33.83 2.68 20.93
CA TRP A 201 -33.89 3.84 20.04
C TRP A 201 -34.11 5.17 20.79
N PRO A 202 -33.40 6.25 20.43
CA PRO A 202 -32.28 6.31 19.48
C PRO A 202 -31.02 5.61 20.02
N PRO A 203 -30.20 5.00 19.15
CA PRO A 203 -29.01 4.25 19.58
C PRO A 203 -28.07 5.12 20.42
N GLU A 204 -27.61 4.59 21.55
CA GLU A 204 -26.80 5.33 22.52
C GLU A 204 -25.38 5.65 22.02
N HIS A 205 -24.93 5.02 20.93
CA HIS A 205 -23.51 5.05 20.51
C HIS A 205 -23.34 5.47 19.05
N GLU A 206 -22.68 6.61 18.82
CA GLU A 206 -22.20 7.08 17.50
C GLU A 206 -20.97 6.29 16.99
N GLY A 207 -20.60 5.19 17.66
CA GLY A 207 -19.37 4.44 17.40
C GLY A 207 -19.32 3.83 15.99
N TRP A 208 -20.45 3.51 15.37
CA TRP A 208 -20.50 3.08 13.97
C TRP A 208 -20.39 4.26 12.99
N ALA A 209 -20.94 5.44 13.30
CA ALA A 209 -20.87 6.62 12.43
C ALA A 209 -19.44 7.16 12.28
N SER A 210 -18.64 7.15 13.37
CA SER A 210 -17.23 7.58 13.36
C SER A 210 -16.26 6.62 12.66
N ARG A 211 -16.66 5.36 12.40
CA ARG A 211 -15.81 4.32 11.80
C ARG A 211 -15.64 4.44 10.28
N SER A 212 -16.38 5.33 9.62
CA SER A 212 -16.24 5.64 8.19
C SER A 212 -14.81 6.08 7.79
N ASN A 213 -14.12 6.85 8.64
CA ASN A 213 -12.73 7.24 8.42
C ASN A 213 -11.75 6.06 8.45
N THR A 214 -12.04 5.05 9.30
CA THR A 214 -11.19 3.84 9.41
C THR A 214 -11.26 2.98 8.14
N LEU A 215 -12.40 2.99 7.42
CA LEU A 215 -12.57 2.30 6.14
C LEU A 215 -11.67 2.91 5.05
N ALA A 216 -11.57 4.25 4.97
CA ALA A 216 -10.73 4.93 3.99
C ALA A 216 -9.22 4.68 4.21
N GLU A 217 -8.79 4.69 5.47
CA GLU A 217 -7.41 4.32 5.84
C GLU A 217 -7.11 2.86 5.47
N THR A 218 -8.07 1.95 5.74
CA THR A 218 -7.94 0.54 5.39
C THR A 218 -7.84 0.33 3.88
N ALA A 219 -8.68 1.01 3.08
CA ALA A 219 -8.61 0.97 1.62
C ALA A 219 -7.22 1.41 1.11
N THR A 220 -6.68 2.50 1.66
CA THR A 220 -5.33 2.98 1.33
C THR A 220 -4.26 1.94 1.67
N ALA A 221 -4.35 1.30 2.84
CA ALA A 221 -3.41 0.26 3.25
C ALA A 221 -3.46 -0.98 2.34
N VAL A 222 -4.65 -1.39 1.88
CA VAL A 222 -4.83 -2.50 0.94
C VAL A 222 -4.25 -2.13 -0.43
N ARG A 223 -4.51 -0.91 -0.93
CA ARG A 223 -3.93 -0.42 -2.19
C ARG A 223 -2.42 -0.45 -2.20
N VAL A 224 -1.78 -0.01 -1.10
CA VAL A 224 -0.33 -0.11 -0.92
C VAL A 224 0.15 -1.57 -0.91
N ALA A 225 -0.61 -2.49 -0.29
CA ALA A 225 -0.27 -3.91 -0.24
C ALA A 225 -0.36 -4.58 -1.61
N VAL A 226 -1.41 -4.32 -2.39
CA VAL A 226 -1.58 -4.83 -3.77
C VAL A 226 -0.47 -4.28 -4.67
N GLY A 227 -0.17 -2.98 -4.59
CA GLY A 227 0.94 -2.38 -5.35
C GLY A 227 2.30 -2.99 -5.03
N LYS A 228 2.59 -3.25 -3.74
CA LYS A 228 3.82 -3.95 -3.33
C LYS A 228 3.87 -5.39 -3.84
N ALA A 229 2.73 -6.08 -3.92
CA ALA A 229 2.65 -7.44 -4.46
C ALA A 229 2.94 -7.47 -5.96
N ASP A 230 2.41 -6.55 -6.76
CA ASP A 230 2.74 -6.45 -8.20
C ASP A 230 4.22 -6.09 -8.41
N GLU A 231 4.74 -5.11 -7.66
CA GLU A 231 6.14 -4.74 -7.77
C GLU A 231 7.09 -5.91 -7.41
N SER A 232 6.75 -6.70 -6.39
CA SER A 232 7.52 -7.88 -5.97
C SER A 232 7.61 -8.97 -7.05
N ARG A 233 6.64 -9.01 -7.97
CA ARG A 233 6.63 -9.92 -9.12
C ARG A 233 7.53 -9.43 -10.24
N ARG A 234 7.59 -8.12 -10.50
CA ARG A 234 8.36 -7.55 -11.60
C ARG A 234 9.85 -7.87 -11.43
N GLY A 235 10.41 -8.60 -12.38
CA GLY A 235 11.81 -9.05 -12.35
C GLY A 235 12.08 -10.27 -11.45
N ASN A 236 11.09 -10.82 -10.73
CA ASN A 236 11.29 -11.98 -9.86
C ASN A 236 11.11 -13.31 -10.63
N PRO A 237 12.17 -14.12 -10.80
CA PRO A 237 12.07 -15.39 -11.53
C PRO A 237 11.13 -16.40 -10.85
N ARG A 238 10.93 -16.35 -9.52
CA ARG A 238 9.98 -17.23 -8.82
C ARG A 238 8.53 -16.95 -9.22
N ALA A 239 8.21 -15.73 -9.62
CA ALA A 239 6.87 -15.40 -10.06
C ALA A 239 6.50 -16.05 -11.41
N ARG A 240 7.48 -16.46 -12.22
CA ARG A 240 7.22 -17.25 -13.44
C ARG A 240 6.59 -18.62 -13.14
N ARG A 241 6.83 -19.17 -11.94
CA ARG A 241 6.23 -20.44 -11.48
C ARG A 241 4.85 -20.25 -10.82
N HIS A 242 4.55 -19.05 -10.33
CA HIS A 242 3.26 -18.71 -9.70
C HIS A 242 2.53 -17.69 -10.56
N LYS A 243 1.90 -18.15 -11.64
CA LYS A 243 1.07 -17.33 -12.53
C LYS A 243 -0.28 -17.03 -11.84
N ARG A 244 -0.29 -16.16 -10.84
CA ARG A 244 -1.54 -15.55 -10.37
C ARG A 244 -1.79 -14.27 -11.17
N ASN A 245 -3.04 -14.06 -11.54
CA ASN A 245 -3.46 -12.87 -12.27
C ASN A 245 -3.70 -11.72 -11.30
N LEU A 246 -2.76 -10.78 -11.22
CA LEU A 246 -2.89 -9.58 -10.38
C LEU A 246 -3.94 -8.61 -10.93
N ASP A 247 -4.33 -8.74 -12.20
CA ASP A 247 -5.42 -7.92 -12.74
C ASP A 247 -6.71 -8.21 -11.98
N ASP A 248 -6.91 -9.46 -11.51
CA ASP A 248 -8.05 -9.83 -10.68
C ASP A 248 -7.92 -9.24 -9.27
N ASP A 249 -6.72 -9.24 -8.67
CA ASP A 249 -6.50 -8.60 -7.36
C ASP A 249 -6.69 -7.05 -7.42
N TYR A 250 -6.41 -6.41 -8.56
CA TYR A 250 -6.68 -4.98 -8.78
C TYR A 250 -8.16 -4.69 -9.05
N ARG A 251 -8.86 -5.57 -9.75
CA ARG A 251 -10.32 -5.49 -9.94
C ARG A 251 -11.04 -5.63 -8.60
N ASP A 252 -10.69 -6.67 -7.84
CA ASP A 252 -11.12 -6.89 -6.46
C ASP A 252 -10.99 -5.62 -5.61
N LEU A 253 -9.83 -4.96 -5.67
CA LEU A 253 -9.60 -3.72 -4.94
C LEU A 253 -10.51 -2.59 -5.43
N ALA A 254 -10.64 -2.40 -6.74
CA ALA A 254 -11.48 -1.35 -7.31
C ALA A 254 -12.96 -1.53 -6.93
N ASP A 255 -13.44 -2.77 -6.90
CA ASP A 255 -14.81 -3.10 -6.50
C ASP A 255 -15.02 -2.86 -5.00
N LEU A 256 -14.06 -3.22 -4.14
CA LEU A 256 -14.14 -2.88 -2.71
C LEU A 256 -14.07 -1.39 -2.44
N GLU A 257 -13.33 -0.61 -3.22
CA GLU A 257 -13.30 0.85 -3.13
C GLU A 257 -14.66 1.46 -3.50
N ARG A 258 -15.33 0.93 -4.54
CA ARG A 258 -16.70 1.32 -4.91
C ARG A 258 -17.71 0.95 -3.81
N ILE A 259 -17.62 -0.26 -3.27
CA ILE A 259 -18.49 -0.69 -2.15
C ILE A 259 -18.27 0.20 -0.93
N THR A 260 -17.02 0.55 -0.61
CA THR A 260 -16.68 1.45 0.50
C THR A 260 -17.33 2.82 0.35
N PHE A 261 -17.38 3.36 -0.88
CA PHE A 261 -18.07 4.62 -1.16
C PHE A 261 -19.56 4.54 -0.78
N HIS A 262 -20.27 3.50 -1.21
CA HIS A 262 -21.68 3.30 -0.89
C HIS A 262 -21.93 3.02 0.60
N VAL A 263 -21.06 2.23 1.25
CA VAL A 263 -21.13 1.97 2.69
C VAL A 263 -20.96 3.26 3.50
N ARG A 264 -20.09 4.17 3.05
CA ARG A 264 -19.91 5.46 3.69
C ARG A 264 -21.12 6.37 3.49
N ASP A 265 -21.64 6.45 2.26
CA ASP A 265 -22.81 7.28 1.93
C ASP A 265 -24.03 6.87 2.77
N LEU A 266 -24.37 5.58 2.78
CA LEU A 266 -25.50 5.07 3.60
C LEU A 266 -25.28 5.30 5.11
N THR A 267 -24.03 5.22 5.59
CA THR A 267 -23.70 5.50 6.99
C THR A 267 -23.92 6.98 7.32
N GLU A 268 -23.50 7.89 6.44
CA GLU A 268 -23.68 9.34 6.59
C GLU A 268 -25.17 9.72 6.53
N VAL A 269 -25.92 9.14 5.60
CA VAL A 269 -27.38 9.33 5.48
C VAL A 269 -28.11 8.86 6.74
N LEU A 270 -27.77 7.68 7.26
CA LEU A 270 -28.39 7.16 8.49
C LEU A 270 -27.98 7.96 9.71
N ALA A 271 -26.71 8.35 9.84
CA ALA A 271 -26.27 9.18 10.94
C ALA A 271 -26.98 10.54 10.94
N ALA A 272 -27.15 11.15 9.77
CA ALA A 272 -27.89 12.41 9.63
C ALA A 272 -29.37 12.24 9.99
N ALA A 273 -30.02 11.14 9.57
CA ALA A 273 -31.41 10.85 9.90
C ALA A 273 -31.64 10.56 11.40
N ILE A 274 -30.63 10.06 12.11
CA ILE A 274 -30.75 9.66 13.52
C ILE A 274 -30.35 10.79 14.47
N TRP A 275 -29.28 11.54 14.17
CA TRP A 275 -28.68 12.49 15.11
C TRP A 275 -28.58 13.95 14.63
N ASP A 276 -28.62 14.24 13.32
CA ASP A 276 -28.32 15.58 12.83
C ASP A 276 -29.56 16.46 12.60
N ALA A 277 -29.51 17.69 13.10
CA ALA A 277 -30.67 18.58 13.25
C ALA A 277 -31.02 19.53 12.08
N PRO A 278 -30.40 19.54 10.87
CA PRO A 278 -30.95 20.30 9.75
C PRO A 278 -31.98 19.52 8.92
N PHE A 279 -32.06 18.18 9.07
CA PHE A 279 -33.02 17.33 8.36
C PHE A 279 -33.86 16.53 9.37
N HIS A 280 -35.08 16.99 9.67
CA HIS A 280 -36.04 16.23 10.47
C HIS A 280 -36.60 15.05 9.65
N SER A 281 -35.80 14.01 9.47
CA SER A 281 -36.23 12.77 8.84
C SER A 281 -35.93 11.60 9.75
N GLU A 282 -36.92 11.23 10.57
CA GLU A 282 -36.84 10.03 11.39
C GLU A 282 -37.04 8.77 10.53
N VAL A 283 -36.23 7.74 10.78
CA VAL A 283 -36.47 6.41 10.19
C VAL A 283 -37.75 5.83 10.81
N PRO A 284 -38.81 5.58 10.02
CA PRO A 284 -40.07 5.07 10.54
C PRO A 284 -39.86 3.73 11.25
N GLU A 285 -40.44 3.55 12.43
CA GLU A 285 -40.27 2.33 13.25
C GLU A 285 -40.58 1.04 12.47
N ARG A 286 -41.62 1.08 11.61
CA ARG A 286 -42.01 -0.04 10.75
C ARG A 286 -41.01 -0.42 9.66
N LEU A 287 -40.05 0.46 9.35
CA LEU A 287 -39.01 0.23 8.34
C LEU A 287 -37.65 -0.12 8.95
N ARG A 288 -37.46 0.01 10.26
CA ARG A 288 -36.18 -0.29 10.93
C ARG A 288 -35.79 -1.76 10.80
N GLU A 289 -36.71 -2.67 11.07
CA GLU A 289 -36.49 -4.12 10.95
C GLU A 289 -36.24 -4.55 9.49
N PRO A 290 -37.07 -4.19 8.50
CA PRO A 290 -36.76 -4.46 7.08
C PRO A 290 -35.43 -3.88 6.60
N LEU A 291 -35.05 -2.70 7.09
CA LEU A 291 -33.78 -2.06 6.74
C LEU A 291 -32.59 -2.81 7.36
N SER A 292 -32.73 -3.24 8.61
CA SER A 292 -31.74 -4.08 9.30
C SER A 292 -31.54 -5.42 8.59
N GLU A 293 -32.63 -6.08 8.19
CA GLU A 293 -32.59 -7.32 7.41
C GLU A 293 -31.86 -7.14 6.09
N ALA A 294 -32.14 -6.05 5.36
CA ALA A 294 -31.47 -5.75 4.09
C ALA A 294 -29.96 -5.50 4.28
N LEU A 295 -29.56 -4.75 5.32
CA LEU A 295 -28.14 -4.51 5.64
C LEU A 295 -27.38 -5.81 5.95
N HIS A 296 -27.98 -6.68 6.77
CA HIS A 296 -27.43 -8.00 7.09
C HIS A 296 -27.32 -8.90 5.86
N ALA A 297 -28.36 -8.91 5.01
CA ALA A 297 -28.37 -9.72 3.81
C ALA A 297 -27.28 -9.27 2.82
N VAL A 298 -27.01 -7.97 2.68
CA VAL A 298 -25.93 -7.44 1.84
C VAL A 298 -24.53 -7.68 2.45
N ALA A 299 -24.41 -7.81 3.77
CA ALA A 299 -23.16 -8.16 4.43
C ALA A 299 -22.74 -9.63 4.16
N ASP A 300 -23.68 -10.52 3.93
CA ASP A 300 -23.43 -11.96 3.76
C ASP A 300 -22.56 -12.32 2.55
N PRO A 301 -22.83 -11.80 1.32
CA PRO A 301 -21.97 -11.98 0.16
C PRO A 301 -20.51 -11.57 0.39
N LEU A 302 -20.26 -10.50 1.15
CA LEU A 302 -18.90 -10.01 1.44
C LEU A 302 -18.08 -10.97 2.30
N LYS A 303 -18.74 -11.84 3.08
CA LYS A 303 -18.08 -12.83 3.95
C LYS A 303 -17.80 -14.15 3.23
N LYS A 304 -18.58 -14.49 2.19
CA LYS A 304 -18.47 -15.78 1.51
C LYS A 304 -17.29 -15.76 0.53
N ARG A 305 -16.43 -16.77 0.65
CA ARG A 305 -15.14 -16.85 -0.05
C ARG A 305 -15.03 -18.01 -1.06
N ASN A 306 -15.87 -19.04 -0.94
CA ASN A 306 -15.41 -20.39 -1.29
C ASN A 306 -16.08 -21.11 -2.47
N SER A 307 -16.99 -20.47 -3.19
CA SER A 307 -17.35 -20.85 -4.54
C SER A 307 -18.16 -19.73 -5.17
N ASP A 308 -18.03 -19.50 -6.48
CA ASP A 308 -18.84 -18.51 -7.19
C ASP A 308 -20.34 -18.75 -6.96
N ARG A 309 -20.71 -20.02 -6.75
CA ARG A 309 -22.07 -20.43 -6.42
C ARG A 309 -22.55 -19.94 -5.05
N ASP A 310 -21.73 -20.07 -4.01
CA ASP A 310 -22.10 -19.61 -2.66
C ASP A 310 -22.26 -18.08 -2.60
N VAL A 311 -21.48 -17.34 -3.40
CA VAL A 311 -21.56 -15.88 -3.52
C VAL A 311 -22.80 -15.50 -4.32
N ALA A 312 -23.05 -16.13 -5.47
CA ALA A 312 -24.23 -15.86 -6.29
C ALA A 312 -25.54 -16.09 -5.51
N ASP A 313 -25.65 -17.21 -4.79
CA ASP A 313 -26.83 -17.52 -3.97
C ASP A 313 -27.02 -16.48 -2.84
N ALA A 314 -25.93 -15.99 -2.24
CA ALA A 314 -26.01 -14.93 -1.23
C ALA A 314 -26.40 -13.58 -1.81
N VAL A 315 -25.91 -13.24 -3.00
CA VAL A 315 -26.26 -11.99 -3.69
C VAL A 315 -27.74 -12.01 -4.07
N GLU A 316 -28.27 -13.14 -4.54
CA GLU A 316 -29.69 -13.28 -4.85
C GLU A 316 -30.57 -13.15 -3.60
N ALA A 317 -30.17 -13.77 -2.47
CA ALA A 317 -30.87 -13.59 -1.20
C ALA A 317 -30.85 -12.12 -0.73
N ALA A 318 -29.71 -11.43 -0.91
CA ALA A 318 -29.57 -10.02 -0.57
C ALA A 318 -30.44 -9.11 -1.45
N ARG A 319 -30.52 -9.40 -2.75
CA ARG A 319 -31.45 -8.72 -3.67
C ARG A 319 -32.90 -8.87 -3.19
N GLY A 320 -33.31 -10.08 -2.84
CA GLY A 320 -34.64 -10.34 -2.31
C GLY A 320 -34.97 -9.52 -1.05
N ALA A 321 -34.01 -9.34 -0.14
CA ALA A 321 -34.19 -8.53 1.06
C ALA A 321 -34.32 -7.02 0.74
N VAL A 322 -33.51 -6.50 -0.19
CA VAL A 322 -33.58 -5.10 -0.64
C VAL A 322 -34.87 -4.82 -1.42
N ASP A 323 -35.34 -5.76 -2.22
CA ASP A 323 -36.62 -5.66 -2.93
C ASP A 323 -37.80 -5.67 -1.96
N ALA A 324 -37.75 -6.51 -0.92
CA ALA A 324 -38.74 -6.52 0.15
C ALA A 324 -38.78 -5.20 0.91
N LEU A 325 -37.62 -4.61 1.22
CA LEU A 325 -37.52 -3.27 1.81
C LEU A 325 -38.17 -2.21 0.91
N THR A 326 -37.84 -2.21 -0.38
CA THR A 326 -38.39 -1.26 -1.37
C THR A 326 -39.91 -1.37 -1.47
N ALA A 327 -40.44 -2.61 -1.52
CA ALA A 327 -41.88 -2.84 -1.52
C ALA A 327 -42.57 -2.33 -0.24
N ARG A 328 -41.91 -2.39 0.93
CA ARG A 328 -42.43 -1.81 2.17
C ARG A 328 -42.42 -0.29 2.18
N ILE A 329 -41.43 0.34 1.53
CA ILE A 329 -41.39 1.79 1.31
C ILE A 329 -42.58 2.21 0.43
N ASP A 330 -42.82 1.52 -0.68
CA ASP A 330 -43.93 1.83 -1.61
C ASP A 330 -45.32 1.71 -0.95
N GLN A 331 -45.47 0.80 0.01
CA GLN A 331 -46.71 0.61 0.78
C GLN A 331 -46.96 1.74 1.81
N GLN A 332 -45.99 2.62 2.08
CA GLN A 332 -46.14 3.75 3.02
C GLN A 332 -46.65 5.02 2.34
N THR A 333 -47.76 4.93 1.61
CA THR A 333 -48.40 6.07 0.91
C THR A 333 -48.85 7.19 1.85
N ASP A 334 -49.09 6.90 3.14
CA ASP A 334 -49.57 7.88 4.14
C ASP A 334 -48.45 8.65 4.86
N SER A 335 -47.17 8.33 4.61
CA SER A 335 -46.04 9.01 5.27
C SER A 335 -45.57 10.23 4.48
N ALA A 336 -45.07 11.26 5.18
CA ALA A 336 -44.49 12.43 4.52
C ALA A 336 -43.29 12.00 3.63
N PRO A 337 -43.19 12.45 2.37
CA PRO A 337 -42.10 12.06 1.46
C PRO A 337 -40.69 12.30 2.03
N SER A 338 -40.54 13.33 2.87
CA SER A 338 -39.28 13.64 3.57
C SER A 338 -38.83 12.52 4.52
N ALA A 339 -39.75 11.80 5.17
CA ALA A 339 -39.44 10.74 6.14
C ALA A 339 -38.97 9.43 5.46
N LEU A 340 -39.36 9.21 4.20
CA LEU A 340 -38.98 8.03 3.42
C LEU A 340 -37.64 8.21 2.70
N THR A 341 -37.15 9.45 2.60
CA THR A 341 -35.99 9.79 1.76
C THR A 341 -34.69 9.11 2.22
N PRO A 342 -34.36 9.03 3.52
CA PRO A 342 -33.14 8.34 3.96
C PRO A 342 -33.19 6.84 3.70
N VAL A 343 -34.32 6.19 3.98
CA VAL A 343 -34.47 4.73 3.79
C VAL A 343 -34.37 4.38 2.30
N ALA A 344 -34.98 5.19 1.43
CA ALA A 344 -34.87 5.02 -0.02
C ALA A 344 -33.43 5.23 -0.52
N ALA A 345 -32.72 6.24 0.00
CA ALA A 345 -31.31 6.46 -0.34
C ALA A 345 -30.43 5.28 0.07
N VAL A 346 -30.61 4.75 1.29
CA VAL A 346 -29.89 3.55 1.75
C VAL A 346 -30.22 2.34 0.87
N ALA A 347 -31.49 2.12 0.53
CA ALA A 347 -31.87 1.02 -0.37
C ALA A 347 -31.22 1.15 -1.76
N MET A 348 -31.06 2.37 -2.28
CA MET A 348 -30.33 2.61 -3.54
C MET A 348 -28.85 2.25 -3.40
N ASP A 349 -28.19 2.61 -2.30
CA ASP A 349 -26.79 2.24 -2.08
C ASP A 349 -26.59 0.73 -1.91
N LEU A 350 -27.50 0.05 -1.21
CA LEU A 350 -27.49 -1.42 -1.10
C LEU A 350 -27.60 -2.07 -2.49
N ASN A 351 -28.49 -1.57 -3.34
CA ASN A 351 -28.59 -2.04 -4.73
C ASN A 351 -27.31 -1.78 -5.54
N ARG A 352 -26.66 -0.64 -5.34
CA ARG A 352 -25.38 -0.33 -6.01
C ARG A 352 -24.24 -1.25 -5.52
N ILE A 353 -24.20 -1.58 -4.23
CA ILE A 353 -23.26 -2.55 -3.67
C ILE A 353 -23.46 -3.92 -4.34
N LEU A 354 -24.71 -4.40 -4.43
CA LEU A 354 -25.03 -5.69 -5.07
C LEU A 354 -24.73 -5.68 -6.58
N ALA A 355 -24.93 -4.55 -7.27
CA ALA A 355 -24.58 -4.41 -8.68
C ALA A 355 -23.07 -4.56 -8.93
N VAL A 356 -22.23 -4.04 -8.03
CA VAL A 356 -20.77 -4.24 -8.09
C VAL A 356 -20.43 -5.72 -7.93
N MET A 357 -21.07 -6.44 -7.00
CA MET A 357 -20.81 -7.87 -6.74
C MET A 357 -21.23 -8.78 -7.90
N VAL A 358 -22.32 -8.48 -8.61
CA VAL A 358 -22.76 -9.30 -9.76
C VAL A 358 -21.85 -9.13 -10.97
N GLN A 359 -21.32 -7.93 -11.20
CA GLN A 359 -20.36 -7.70 -12.28
C GLN A 359 -19.06 -8.51 -12.11
N ASP A 360 -18.72 -8.88 -10.88
CA ASP A 360 -17.59 -9.73 -10.54
C ASP A 360 -17.91 -11.21 -10.85
N GLY A 361 -19.11 -11.69 -10.47
CA GLY A 361 -19.54 -13.08 -10.66
C GLY A 361 -19.87 -13.49 -12.11
N GLU A 362 -20.31 -12.57 -12.98
CA GLU A 362 -20.60 -12.87 -14.39
C GLU A 362 -19.35 -12.93 -15.29
N ARG A 363 -18.17 -12.57 -14.75
CA ARG A 363 -16.91 -12.43 -15.52
C ARG A 363 -15.83 -13.45 -15.14
N ALA A 364 -16.07 -14.25 -14.10
CA ALA A 364 -15.30 -15.46 -13.76
C ALA A 364 -15.75 -16.64 -14.63
#